data_AF-A0A0B0H549-F1
#
_entry.id   AF-A0A0B0H549-F1
#
_cell.length_a   1.000
_cell.length_b   1.000
_cell.length_c   1.000
_cell.angle_alpha   90.00
_cell.angle_beta   90.00
_cell.angle_gamma   90.00
#
_symmetry.space_group_name_H-M   'P 1'
#
loop_
_entity.id
_entity.type
_entity.pdbx_description
1 polymer ?
#
loop_
_entity_poly.entity_id
_entity_poly.type
_entity_poly.pdbx_seq_one_letter_code
_entity_poly.pdbx_strand_id
1 'polypeptide(L)'
;MTDMDKVAKGQEMDQQTLLSLLSDHPVIRGVLLRDVQDAIGRDRQIGYVVIKASAELTPEELRTHYYIKNIEPELIPDYIFVLKDLPFKTDGSIDAEKLPLPENNGPRDATDLILQQIWEELLGKKCGIDDDFFGEGGHSLQAVEMLAHIEGKAGISLPASTLLTASTIRTLSDAMVAQSCDASQPSIVQVNQSALDQFNQDKDTAPFFLLHGDYTGGGFFSRHIAAHAELDDPFYIVQPFGLQRNDSSPLPDSIEEMAALHLEAIRSLQPEGPYRLGGYCNAALIVYEIAHLLTQSGSEVEFLLLIDPPNPKKLAKFPDYMSKSLDDYRARRKQLGKPVPKDKEIEHRNWLLSHYNRITAQYDAEPYAGTVHLVAFTHKQAEQWQQMAEKCEYIPVEIDSEKHGEAIVKSAGQIGVALGNLLVPEANTSHGAEPGVS
;
A
#
# COMPACT_ATOMS: atom_id res chain seq x y z
N MET A 1 40.80 19.39 33.06
CA MET A 1 39.65 18.61 32.54
C MET A 1 39.54 18.95 31.08
N THR A 2 39.88 17.99 30.23
CA THR A 2 39.67 18.04 28.78
C THR A 2 38.17 18.02 28.48
N ASP A 3 37.74 18.54 27.33
CA ASP A 3 36.31 18.63 26.92
C ASP A 3 35.52 17.30 27.02
N MET A 4 36.22 16.15 27.10
CA MET A 4 35.61 14.84 27.33
C MET A 4 35.03 14.62 28.73
N ASP A 5 35.45 15.36 29.76
CA ASP A 5 35.06 15.09 31.15
C ASP A 5 33.65 15.60 31.53
N LYS A 6 32.92 16.22 30.60
CA LYS A 6 31.61 16.86 30.87
C LYS A 6 30.38 16.08 30.40
N VAL A 7 30.56 14.91 29.79
CA VAL A 7 29.44 14.06 29.34
C VAL A 7 29.22 12.91 30.33
N ALA A 8 28.49 13.17 31.41
CA ALA A 8 27.96 12.09 32.26
C ALA A 8 26.79 12.58 33.14
N LYS A 9 25.56 12.22 32.74
CA LYS A 9 24.51 11.66 33.61
C LYS A 9 23.23 11.39 32.82
N GLY A 10 22.97 10.11 32.55
CA GLY A 10 21.74 9.59 31.94
C GLY A 10 21.87 8.11 31.57
N GLN A 11 21.82 7.24 32.60
CA GLN A 11 21.63 5.77 32.63
C GLN A 11 22.56 4.82 31.81
N GLU A 12 23.12 3.86 32.56
CA GLU A 12 24.04 2.76 32.21
C GLU A 12 23.31 1.65 31.43
N MET A 13 23.82 0.99 30.37
CA MET A 13 25.00 0.10 30.44
C MET A 13 25.55 -0.35 29.05
N ASP A 14 25.17 0.26 27.93
CA ASP A 14 25.60 -0.16 26.57
C ASP A 14 26.39 0.92 25.77
N GLN A 15 26.39 2.17 26.26
CA GLN A 15 27.02 3.31 25.59
C GLN A 15 28.56 3.24 25.54
N GLN A 16 29.20 2.48 26.43
CA GLN A 16 30.65 2.46 26.60
C GLN A 16 31.37 1.81 25.40
N THR A 17 30.73 0.84 24.75
CA THR A 17 31.26 0.14 23.57
C THR A 17 31.27 1.05 22.34
N LEU A 18 30.15 1.73 22.06
CA LEU A 18 30.08 2.69 20.97
C LEU A 18 31.02 3.88 21.22
N LEU A 19 31.03 4.46 22.44
CA LEU A 19 31.98 5.51 22.80
C LEU A 19 33.44 5.09 22.62
N SER A 20 33.79 3.85 22.99
CA SER A 20 35.14 3.31 22.79
C SER A 20 35.48 3.12 21.31
N LEU A 21 34.53 2.68 20.48
CA LEU A 21 34.74 2.45 19.04
C LEU A 21 34.84 3.76 18.23
N LEU A 22 34.14 4.81 18.66
CA LEU A 22 34.14 6.11 18.00
C LEU A 22 35.35 6.97 18.36
N SER A 23 35.93 6.74 19.54
CA SER A 23 37.16 7.40 19.98
C SER A 23 38.39 7.05 19.13
N ASP A 24 38.36 5.92 18.41
CA ASP A 24 39.44 5.45 17.52
C ASP A 24 39.43 6.13 16.14
N HIS A 25 38.36 6.86 15.78
CA HIS A 25 38.30 7.56 14.50
C HIS A 25 39.15 8.85 14.55
N PRO A 26 40.13 9.05 13.64
CA PRO A 26 41.14 10.11 13.76
C PRO A 26 40.57 11.54 13.71
N VAL A 27 39.31 11.68 13.33
CA VAL A 27 38.61 12.94 13.08
C VAL A 27 37.58 13.28 14.16
N ILE A 28 37.11 12.30 14.92
CA ILE A 28 36.08 12.47 15.96
C ILE A 28 36.74 12.99 17.24
N ARG A 29 36.08 13.94 17.91
CA ARG A 29 36.52 14.52 19.19
C ARG A 29 35.60 14.12 20.34
N GLY A 30 34.34 13.81 20.05
CA GLY A 30 33.36 13.43 21.06
C GLY A 30 32.07 12.92 20.44
N VAL A 31 31.28 12.24 21.25
CA VAL A 31 29.99 11.70 20.85
C VAL A 31 29.02 11.90 22.00
N LEU A 32 27.79 12.31 21.68
CA LEU A 32 26.68 12.39 22.61
C LEU A 32 25.52 11.57 22.06
N LEU A 33 24.98 10.68 22.88
CA LEU A 33 23.78 9.91 22.54
C LEU A 33 22.57 10.52 23.24
N ARG A 34 21.43 10.47 22.57
CA ARG A 34 20.14 10.93 23.09
C ARG A 34 19.04 10.01 22.62
N ASP A 35 18.30 9.44 23.55
CA ASP A 35 17.10 8.68 23.22
C ASP A 35 15.92 9.64 22.99
N VAL A 36 15.11 9.33 21.98
CA VAL A 36 13.92 10.06 21.56
C VAL A 36 12.81 9.07 21.22
N GLN A 37 11.56 9.51 21.28
CA GLN A 37 10.43 8.73 20.77
C GLN A 37 10.02 9.24 19.39
N ASP A 38 9.79 8.33 18.45
CA ASP A 38 9.26 8.68 17.13
C ASP A 38 7.76 9.04 17.19
N ALA A 39 7.18 9.47 16.07
CA ALA A 39 5.78 9.90 15.98
C ALA A 39 4.77 8.81 16.38
N ILE A 40 5.20 7.54 16.44
CA ILE A 40 4.37 6.40 16.85
C ILE A 40 4.81 5.79 18.19
N GLY A 41 5.61 6.53 18.97
CA GLY A 41 5.95 6.18 20.35
C GLY A 41 7.05 5.12 20.51
N ARG A 42 7.80 4.77 19.47
CA ARG A 42 8.94 3.84 19.59
C ARG A 42 10.19 4.59 20.06
N ASP A 43 10.95 3.96 20.95
CA ASP A 43 12.25 4.46 21.36
C ASP A 43 13.25 4.38 20.20
N ARG A 44 13.98 5.48 19.99
CA ARG A 44 14.99 5.69 18.95
C ARG A 44 16.19 6.39 19.57
N GLN A 45 17.37 6.22 18.99
CA GLN A 45 18.59 6.86 19.47
C GLN A 45 19.20 7.82 18.43
N ILE A 46 19.54 9.02 18.88
CA ILE A 46 20.29 10.03 18.12
C ILE A 46 21.74 10.04 18.60
N GLY A 47 22.68 9.95 17.66
CA GLY A 47 24.10 10.15 17.88
C GLY A 47 24.60 11.49 17.33
N TYR A 48 25.01 12.39 18.22
CA TYR A 48 25.70 13.63 17.87
C TYR A 48 27.21 13.39 17.89
N VAL A 49 27.84 13.39 16.71
CA VAL A 49 29.28 13.17 16.54
C VAL A 49 29.98 14.51 16.34
N VAL A 50 30.85 14.88 17.27
CA VAL A 50 31.62 16.12 17.22
C VAL A 50 32.95 15.87 16.53
N ILE A 51 33.25 16.60 15.47
CA ILE A 51 34.49 16.44 14.69
C ILE A 51 35.48 17.58 14.92
N LYS A 52 36.75 17.35 14.55
CA LYS A 52 37.78 18.40 14.58
C LYS A 52 37.40 19.54 13.61
N ALA A 53 37.59 20.79 14.03
CA ALA A 53 37.10 21.98 13.32
C ALA A 53 37.58 22.13 11.86
N SER A 54 38.75 21.57 11.53
CA SER A 54 39.37 21.62 10.20
C SER A 54 39.07 20.38 9.33
N ALA A 55 38.19 19.50 9.79
CA ALA A 55 37.89 18.26 9.09
C ALA A 55 36.44 18.23 8.60
N GLU A 56 36.20 17.34 7.65
CA GLU A 56 34.87 17.02 7.14
C GLU A 56 34.64 15.52 7.34
N LEU A 57 33.42 15.18 7.72
CA LEU A 57 32.97 13.83 7.92
C LEU A 57 31.46 13.83 7.75
N THR A 58 30.96 12.96 6.92
CA THR A 58 29.53 12.81 6.67
C THR A 58 28.95 11.67 7.52
N PRO A 59 27.64 11.69 7.82
CA PRO A 59 26.95 10.56 8.46
C PRO A 59 27.11 9.23 7.69
N GLU A 60 27.15 9.27 6.36
CA GLU A 60 27.30 8.09 5.50
C GLU A 60 28.68 7.44 5.63
N GLU A 61 29.74 8.25 5.68
CA GLU A 61 31.11 7.78 5.93
C GLU A 61 31.24 7.13 7.31
N LEU A 62 30.53 7.64 8.32
CA LEU A 62 30.47 7.04 9.66
C LEU A 62 29.75 5.68 9.66
N ARG A 63 28.59 5.58 8.99
CA ARG A 63 27.87 4.30 8.88
C ARG A 63 28.71 3.26 8.13
N THR A 64 29.38 3.67 7.06
CA THR A 64 30.34 2.81 6.32
C THR A 64 31.49 2.36 7.22
N HIS A 65 32.03 3.26 8.05
CA HIS A 65 33.07 2.91 9.02
C HIS A 65 32.60 1.86 10.04
N TYR A 66 31.39 1.98 10.58
CA TYR A 66 30.81 1.01 11.52
C TYR A 66 30.62 -0.36 10.91
N TYR A 67 30.15 -0.39 9.66
CA TYR A 67 30.01 -1.61 8.89
C TYR A 67 31.36 -2.32 8.69
N ILE A 68 32.41 -1.59 8.30
CA ILE A 68 33.77 -2.14 8.14
C ILE A 68 34.34 -2.66 9.47
N LYS A 69 33.96 -2.04 10.59
CA LYS A 69 34.35 -2.45 11.95
C LYS A 69 33.49 -3.58 12.52
N ASN A 70 32.49 -4.06 11.77
CA ASN A 70 31.61 -5.16 12.15
C ASN A 70 30.88 -4.89 13.48
N ILE A 71 30.46 -3.64 13.71
CA ILE A 71 29.60 -3.28 14.84
C ILE A 71 28.22 -3.90 14.63
N GLU A 72 27.64 -4.45 15.70
CA GLU A 72 26.27 -4.97 15.67
C GLU A 72 25.29 -3.84 15.28
N PRO A 73 24.37 -4.06 14.31
CA PRO A 73 23.48 -3.01 13.81
C PRO A 73 22.64 -2.32 14.90
N GLU A 74 22.30 -3.05 15.95
CA GLU A 74 21.51 -2.58 17.10
C GLU A 74 22.24 -1.55 17.96
N LEU A 75 23.57 -1.49 17.87
CA LEU A 75 24.43 -0.54 18.59
C LEU A 75 24.67 0.75 17.80
N ILE A 76 24.15 0.84 16.56
CA ILE A 76 24.32 2.01 15.69
C ILE A 76 23.10 2.94 15.89
N PRO A 77 23.30 4.23 16.23
CA PRO A 77 22.19 5.16 16.41
C PRO A 77 21.31 5.27 15.15
N ASP A 78 19.99 5.35 15.35
CA ASP A 78 19.00 5.53 14.29
C ASP A 78 19.28 6.81 13.49
N TYR A 79 19.67 7.89 14.17
CA TYR A 79 20.01 9.18 13.56
C TYR A 79 21.43 9.60 13.92
N ILE A 80 22.19 10.15 12.96
CA ILE A 80 23.55 10.65 13.19
C ILE A 80 23.68 12.09 12.71
N PHE A 81 24.04 12.99 13.61
CA PHE A 81 24.36 14.39 13.30
C PHE A 81 25.85 14.65 13.50
N VAL A 82 26.51 15.15 12.46
CA VAL A 82 27.91 15.58 12.57
C VAL A 82 27.97 17.07 12.89
N LEU A 83 28.58 17.40 14.04
CA LEU A 83 28.68 18.76 14.56
C LEU A 83 30.13 19.23 14.62
N LYS A 84 30.35 20.53 14.42
CA LYS A 84 31.67 21.14 14.68
C LYS A 84 31.89 21.42 16.17
N ASP A 85 30.81 21.64 16.92
CA ASP A 85 30.83 21.87 18.35
C ASP A 85 29.47 21.56 18.99
N LEU A 86 29.45 21.32 20.30
CA LEU A 86 28.22 21.15 21.07
C LEU A 86 27.71 22.51 21.57
N PRO A 87 26.39 22.77 21.53
CA PRO A 87 25.83 23.95 22.14
C PRO A 87 25.85 23.80 23.66
N PHE A 88 26.38 24.81 24.38
CA PHE A 88 26.40 24.85 25.85
C PHE A 88 25.58 26.03 26.37
N LYS A 89 24.92 25.83 27.51
CA LYS A 89 24.29 26.88 28.32
C LYS A 89 25.35 27.68 29.09
N THR A 90 24.96 28.81 29.66
CA THR A 90 25.84 29.70 30.44
C THR A 90 26.44 29.06 31.69
N ASP A 91 25.80 28.02 32.24
CA ASP A 91 26.30 27.21 33.36
C ASP A 91 27.26 26.08 32.92
N GLY A 92 27.49 25.94 31.61
CA GLY A 92 28.35 24.92 31.03
C GLY A 92 27.71 23.55 30.83
N SER A 93 26.39 23.41 31.03
CA SER A 93 25.65 22.19 30.63
C SER A 93 25.37 22.22 29.12
N ILE A 94 25.13 21.05 28.51
CA ILE A 94 24.71 20.98 27.10
C ILE A 94 23.32 21.62 26.95
N ASP A 95 23.14 22.42 25.90
CA ASP A 95 21.87 23.04 25.54
C ASP A 95 21.08 22.13 24.59
N ALA A 96 20.37 21.15 25.16
CA ALA A 96 19.67 20.12 24.40
C ALA A 96 18.56 20.63 23.47
N GLU A 97 18.06 21.85 23.68
CA GLU A 97 17.06 22.50 22.82
C GLU A 97 17.67 23.04 21.52
N LYS A 98 18.98 23.32 21.51
CA LYS A 98 19.72 23.80 20.33
C LYS A 98 20.38 22.68 19.54
N LEU A 99 20.34 21.44 20.04
CA LEU A 99 20.81 20.30 19.30
C LEU A 99 19.86 20.03 18.12
N PRO A 100 20.39 19.74 16.92
CA PRO A 100 19.57 19.33 15.81
C PRO A 100 18.70 18.13 16.20
N LEU A 101 17.44 18.18 15.81
CA LEU A 101 16.58 17.02 15.86
C LEU A 101 16.39 16.54 14.41
N PRO A 102 16.13 15.24 14.19
CA PRO A 102 15.66 14.81 12.88
C PRO A 102 14.46 15.67 12.51
N GLU A 103 14.57 16.41 11.41
CA GLU A 103 13.37 16.85 10.70
C GLU A 103 12.63 15.55 10.36
N ASN A 104 11.38 15.42 10.80
CA ASN A 104 10.65 14.15 10.92
C ASN A 104 10.57 13.30 9.64
N ASN A 105 11.12 13.76 8.51
CA ASN A 105 10.96 13.17 7.19
C ASN A 105 12.31 12.93 6.43
N GLY A 106 13.48 12.92 7.07
CA GLY A 106 14.77 12.65 6.39
C GLY A 106 15.12 11.16 6.24
N PRO A 107 15.96 10.74 5.26
CA PRO A 107 16.34 9.34 5.04
C PRO A 107 17.10 8.73 6.22
N ARG A 108 16.73 7.51 6.65
CA ARG A 108 17.35 6.82 7.80
C ARG A 108 18.66 6.14 7.44
N ASP A 109 18.72 5.57 6.23
CA ASP A 109 19.83 4.78 5.72
C ASP A 109 20.04 5.01 4.20
N ALA A 110 20.98 4.26 3.62
CA ALA A 110 21.30 4.35 2.20
C ALA A 110 20.14 3.90 1.29
N THR A 111 19.29 2.98 1.75
CA THR A 111 18.12 2.51 1.00
C THR A 111 17.08 3.62 0.91
N ASP A 112 16.75 4.24 2.05
CA ASP A 112 15.86 5.40 2.10
C ASP A 112 16.37 6.54 1.21
N LEU A 113 17.69 6.81 1.20
CA LEU A 113 18.29 7.86 0.37
C LEU A 113 18.16 7.56 -1.13
N ILE A 114 18.39 6.31 -1.55
CA ILE A 114 18.21 5.90 -2.96
C ILE A 114 16.75 6.01 -3.37
N LEU A 115 15.82 5.56 -2.53
CA LEU A 115 14.39 5.66 -2.78
C LEU A 115 13.94 7.13 -2.85
N GLN A 116 14.42 7.97 -1.93
CA GLN A 116 14.18 9.40 -1.95
C GLN A 116 14.63 10.03 -3.27
N GLN A 117 15.86 9.74 -3.74
CA GLN A 117 16.35 10.26 -5.02
C GLN A 117 15.49 9.82 -6.21
N ILE A 118 15.06 8.55 -6.24
CA ILE A 118 14.15 8.06 -7.28
C ILE A 118 12.83 8.84 -7.25
N TRP A 119 12.29 9.09 -6.07
CA TRP A 119 11.01 9.80 -5.93
C TRP A 119 11.13 11.27 -6.31
N GLU A 120 12.21 11.94 -5.90
CA GLU A 120 12.47 13.32 -6.28
C GLU A 120 12.69 13.47 -7.80
N GLU A 121 13.35 12.50 -8.44
CA GLU A 121 13.51 12.43 -9.90
C GLU A 121 12.15 12.30 -10.61
N LEU A 122 11.26 11.45 -10.10
CA LEU A 122 9.95 11.17 -10.71
C LEU A 122 8.92 12.28 -10.46
N LEU A 123 8.88 12.82 -9.25
CA LEU A 123 7.89 13.81 -8.81
C LEU A 123 8.35 15.26 -9.06
N GLY A 124 9.64 15.47 -9.33
CA GLY A 124 10.20 16.80 -9.62
C GLY A 124 10.22 17.75 -8.42
N LYS A 125 10.15 17.21 -7.19
CA LYS A 125 10.14 17.97 -5.94
C LYS A 125 10.80 17.18 -4.81
N LYS A 126 11.19 17.87 -3.73
CA LYS A 126 11.74 17.22 -2.55
C LYS A 126 10.68 16.37 -1.85
N CYS A 127 11.08 15.17 -1.43
CA CYS A 127 10.17 14.20 -0.81
C CYS A 127 10.75 13.71 0.51
N GLY A 128 9.94 13.70 1.55
CA GLY A 128 10.23 13.14 2.86
C GLY A 128 9.99 11.64 2.94
N ILE A 129 10.63 10.94 3.88
CA ILE A 129 10.49 9.48 3.96
C ILE A 129 9.11 8.97 4.39
N ASP A 130 8.33 9.83 5.02
CA ASP A 130 6.96 9.57 5.44
C ASP A 130 5.93 10.24 4.53
N ASP A 131 6.38 10.95 3.50
CA ASP A 131 5.49 11.53 2.51
C ASP A 131 4.89 10.38 1.69
N ASP A 132 3.58 10.42 1.47
CA ASP A 132 2.88 9.42 0.68
C ASP A 132 3.08 9.70 -0.80
N PHE A 133 3.62 8.75 -1.56
CA PHE A 133 3.91 8.92 -2.99
C PHE A 133 2.73 9.47 -3.80
N PHE A 134 1.51 9.00 -3.50
CA PHE A 134 0.30 9.39 -4.19
C PHE A 134 -0.27 10.70 -3.66
N GLY A 135 -0.18 10.93 -2.34
CA GLY A 135 -0.47 12.22 -1.72
C GLY A 135 0.40 13.35 -2.28
N GLU A 136 1.64 13.02 -2.65
CA GLU A 136 2.58 13.94 -3.29
C GLU A 136 2.35 14.13 -4.80
N GLY A 137 1.29 13.53 -5.38
CA GLY A 137 0.91 13.69 -6.78
C GLY A 137 1.50 12.64 -7.72
N GLY A 138 2.10 11.58 -7.18
CA GLY A 138 2.54 10.42 -7.95
C GLY A 138 1.37 9.63 -8.52
N HIS A 139 1.56 9.06 -9.71
CA HIS A 139 0.55 8.26 -10.40
C HIS A 139 1.08 6.92 -10.89
N SER A 140 0.19 6.04 -11.36
CA SER A 140 0.50 4.63 -11.70
C SER A 140 1.66 4.46 -12.69
N LEU A 141 1.80 5.34 -13.70
CA LEU A 141 2.94 5.26 -14.62
C LEU A 141 4.28 5.57 -13.93
N GLN A 142 4.33 6.59 -13.07
CA GLN A 142 5.53 6.89 -12.27
C GLN A 142 5.81 5.79 -11.24
N ALA A 143 4.79 5.11 -10.71
CA ALA A 143 4.99 3.95 -9.83
C ALA A 143 5.67 2.78 -10.58
N VAL A 144 5.26 2.52 -11.83
CA VAL A 144 5.94 1.50 -12.67
C VAL A 144 7.37 1.92 -12.99
N GLU A 145 7.59 3.18 -13.34
CA GLU A 145 8.94 3.72 -13.56
C GLU A 145 9.79 3.61 -12.28
N MET A 146 9.24 3.94 -11.11
CA MET A 146 9.89 3.80 -9.80
C MET A 146 10.39 2.38 -9.57
N LEU A 147 9.54 1.36 -9.78
CA LEU A 147 9.91 -0.04 -9.57
C LEU A 147 11.05 -0.46 -10.50
N ALA A 148 11.02 -0.02 -11.76
CA ALA A 148 12.12 -0.25 -12.70
C ALA A 148 13.41 0.47 -12.27
N HIS A 149 13.31 1.69 -11.73
CA HIS A 149 14.44 2.42 -11.16
C HIS A 149 15.01 1.74 -9.90
N ILE A 150 14.15 1.19 -9.04
CA ILE A 150 14.55 0.42 -7.84
C ILE A 150 15.29 -0.84 -8.27
N GLU A 151 14.76 -1.60 -9.24
CA GLU A 151 15.42 -2.79 -9.77
C GLU A 151 16.77 -2.43 -10.41
N GLY A 152 16.84 -1.34 -11.16
CA GLY A 152 18.08 -0.87 -11.80
C GLY A 152 19.15 -0.34 -10.84
N LYS A 153 18.76 0.40 -9.79
CA LYS A 153 19.69 1.03 -8.84
C LYS A 153 20.02 0.13 -7.65
N ALA A 154 19.06 -0.65 -7.15
CA ALA A 154 19.20 -1.48 -5.95
C ALA A 154 19.24 -2.99 -6.24
N GLY A 155 18.96 -3.43 -7.47
CA GLY A 155 18.97 -4.85 -7.83
C GLY A 155 17.82 -5.67 -7.22
N ILE A 156 16.83 -4.99 -6.64
CA ILE A 156 15.69 -5.61 -5.96
C ILE A 156 14.45 -5.43 -6.83
N SER A 157 13.86 -6.55 -7.25
CA SER A 157 12.60 -6.55 -7.99
C SER A 157 11.44 -6.63 -6.99
N LEU A 158 10.66 -5.55 -6.89
CA LEU A 158 9.49 -5.48 -6.02
C LEU A 158 8.22 -5.73 -6.85
N PRO A 159 7.28 -6.56 -6.38
CA PRO A 159 5.93 -6.60 -6.95
C PRO A 159 5.31 -5.20 -6.89
N ALA A 160 4.58 -4.79 -7.94
CA ALA A 160 3.88 -3.50 -7.93
C ALA A 160 2.91 -3.35 -6.75
N SER A 161 2.37 -4.46 -6.26
CA SER A 161 1.51 -4.48 -5.07
C SER A 161 2.23 -4.03 -3.79
N THR A 162 3.57 -4.02 -3.74
CA THR A 162 4.33 -3.51 -2.59
C THR A 162 4.01 -2.06 -2.30
N LEU A 163 3.83 -1.22 -3.33
CA LEU A 163 3.48 0.19 -3.15
C LEU A 163 2.02 0.39 -2.67
N LEU A 164 1.17 -0.66 -2.66
CA LEU A 164 -0.15 -0.62 -2.00
C LEU A 164 -0.05 -0.77 -0.48
N THR A 165 0.96 -1.48 0.01
CA THR A 165 1.19 -1.66 1.46
C THR A 165 2.21 -0.66 1.98
N ALA A 166 3.07 -0.17 1.09
CA ALA A 166 4.23 0.61 1.41
C ALA A 166 4.35 1.84 0.49
N SER A 167 3.48 2.82 0.73
CA SER A 167 3.34 4.03 -0.08
C SER A 167 4.19 5.21 0.41
N THR A 168 5.05 4.98 1.41
CA THR A 168 6.08 5.93 1.85
C THR A 168 7.45 5.32 1.62
N ILE A 169 8.51 6.13 1.49
CA ILE A 169 9.87 5.61 1.36
C ILE A 169 10.22 4.71 2.56
N ARG A 170 9.78 5.10 3.76
CA ARG A 170 9.98 4.32 4.98
C ARG A 170 9.39 2.93 4.86
N THR A 171 8.10 2.84 4.53
CA THR A 171 7.40 1.57 4.45
C THR A 171 7.92 0.73 3.28
N LEU A 172 8.37 1.37 2.19
CA LEU A 172 8.89 0.68 1.01
C LEU A 172 10.26 0.07 1.28
N SER A 173 11.12 0.82 1.96
CA SER A 173 12.41 0.35 2.47
C SER A 173 12.23 -0.83 3.43
N ASP A 174 11.28 -0.74 4.36
CA ASP A 174 10.98 -1.82 5.30
C ASP A 174 10.44 -3.08 4.56
N ALA A 175 9.63 -2.89 3.51
CA ALA A 175 9.10 -3.99 2.68
C ALA A 175 10.17 -4.66 1.79
N MET A 176 11.17 -3.89 1.34
CA MET A 176 12.34 -4.42 0.63
C MET A 176 13.15 -5.38 1.52
N VAL A 177 13.17 -5.13 2.84
CA VAL A 177 13.84 -5.98 3.83
C VAL A 177 12.97 -7.19 4.20
N ALA A 178 11.65 -7.05 4.23
CA ALA A 178 10.70 -8.06 4.72
C ALA A 178 10.25 -9.12 3.70
N GLN A 179 10.82 -9.18 2.50
CA GLN A 179 10.31 -9.98 1.37
C GLN A 179 10.55 -11.50 1.51
N SER A 180 9.98 -12.10 2.55
CA SER A 180 9.90 -13.54 2.82
C SER A 180 8.52 -13.89 3.39
N CYS A 181 7.44 -13.65 2.64
CA CYS A 181 6.07 -14.05 3.03
C CYS A 181 5.37 -14.87 1.93
N ASP A 182 4.54 -15.82 2.37
CA ASP A 182 3.93 -16.92 1.60
C ASP A 182 2.89 -16.44 0.56
N ALA A 183 3.01 -16.95 -0.67
CA ALA A 183 2.20 -16.55 -1.84
C ALA A 183 0.86 -17.30 -1.96
N SER A 184 0.48 -18.10 -0.96
CA SER A 184 -0.71 -18.97 -1.00
C SER A 184 -1.98 -18.38 -0.38
N GLN A 185 -1.90 -17.21 0.26
CA GLN A 185 -3.04 -16.53 0.92
C GLN A 185 -3.30 -15.16 0.28
N PRO A 186 -4.57 -14.71 0.21
CA PRO A 186 -4.88 -13.38 -0.31
C PRO A 186 -4.34 -12.30 0.64
N SER A 187 -3.64 -11.31 0.09
CA SER A 187 -3.09 -10.20 0.87
C SER A 187 -4.17 -9.16 1.11
N ILE A 188 -4.42 -8.81 2.38
CA ILE A 188 -5.37 -7.77 2.78
C ILE A 188 -4.61 -6.62 3.45
N VAL A 189 -4.95 -5.39 3.10
CA VAL A 189 -4.21 -4.18 3.48
C VAL A 189 -5.17 -3.08 3.91
N GLN A 190 -5.05 -2.60 5.15
CA GLN A 190 -5.77 -1.39 5.57
C GLN A 190 -5.09 -0.14 4.97
N VAL A 191 -5.86 0.79 4.40
CA VAL A 191 -5.30 1.96 3.70
C VAL A 191 -5.71 3.32 4.24
N ASN A 192 -6.75 3.42 5.06
CA ASN A 192 -7.07 4.62 5.81
C ASN A 192 -6.59 4.49 7.27
N GLN A 193 -6.09 5.60 7.83
CA GLN A 193 -5.50 5.66 9.18
C GLN A 193 -6.55 5.75 10.30
N SER A 194 -7.83 5.45 10.06
CA SER A 194 -8.79 5.45 11.16
C SER A 194 -8.32 4.43 12.21
N ALA A 195 -8.20 4.94 13.43
CA ALA A 195 -7.09 4.67 14.32
C ALA A 195 -6.74 3.18 14.46
N LEU A 196 -5.50 2.83 14.08
CA LEU A 196 -4.82 1.59 14.48
C LEU A 196 -4.90 1.33 16.01
N ASP A 197 -5.18 2.36 16.81
CA ASP A 197 -5.37 2.28 18.27
C ASP A 197 -6.81 1.97 18.73
N GLN A 198 -7.84 2.11 17.88
CA GLN A 198 -9.25 1.94 18.29
C GLN A 198 -9.91 0.65 17.78
N PHE A 199 -9.35 0.00 16.76
CA PHE A 199 -9.92 -1.24 16.19
C PHE A 199 -10.02 -2.39 17.20
N ASN A 200 -9.18 -2.40 18.23
CA ASN A 200 -9.20 -3.43 19.26
C ASN A 200 -10.17 -3.16 20.43
N GLN A 201 -10.96 -2.07 20.42
CA GLN A 201 -11.85 -1.74 21.56
C GLN A 201 -13.31 -1.40 21.19
N ASP A 202 -13.63 -0.90 20.00
CA ASP A 202 -15.02 -0.57 19.64
C ASP A 202 -15.67 -1.62 18.73
N LYS A 203 -16.81 -2.15 19.16
CA LYS A 203 -17.61 -3.19 18.48
C LYS A 203 -18.49 -2.68 17.33
N ASP A 204 -18.44 -1.39 17.02
CA ASP A 204 -19.37 -0.73 16.08
C ASP A 204 -18.71 -0.31 14.75
N THR A 205 -17.46 -0.69 14.48
CA THR A 205 -16.84 -0.42 13.16
C THR A 205 -17.39 -1.38 12.11
N ALA A 206 -17.73 -0.86 10.92
CA ALA A 206 -18.20 -1.65 9.78
C ALA A 206 -17.24 -1.48 8.58
N PRO A 207 -16.16 -2.29 8.52
CA PRO A 207 -15.12 -2.14 7.52
C PRO A 207 -15.61 -2.30 6.08
N PHE A 208 -14.96 -1.60 5.17
CA PHE A 208 -15.17 -1.75 3.73
C PHE A 208 -14.03 -2.56 3.10
N PHE A 209 -14.35 -3.66 2.42
CA PHE A 209 -13.35 -4.48 1.70
C PHE A 209 -13.47 -4.28 0.19
N LEU A 210 -12.42 -3.72 -0.43
CA LEU A 210 -12.33 -3.52 -1.88
C LEU A 210 -11.36 -4.52 -2.53
N LEU A 211 -11.87 -5.44 -3.34
CA LEU A 211 -11.06 -6.32 -4.18
C LEU A 211 -10.76 -5.62 -5.53
N HIS A 212 -9.51 -5.29 -5.77
CA HIS A 212 -9.17 -4.33 -6.82
C HIS A 212 -9.00 -4.93 -8.23
N GLY A 213 -8.89 -6.25 -8.40
CA GLY A 213 -8.92 -6.91 -9.72
C GLY A 213 -7.94 -6.40 -10.81
N ASP A 214 -6.91 -5.64 -10.44
CA ASP A 214 -5.91 -5.04 -11.34
C ASP A 214 -4.60 -5.82 -11.27
N TYR A 215 -4.34 -6.53 -12.36
CA TYR A 215 -3.18 -7.41 -12.55
C TYR A 215 -1.98 -6.69 -13.19
N THR A 216 -2.13 -5.38 -13.46
CA THR A 216 -1.21 -4.61 -14.31
C THR A 216 -0.58 -3.45 -13.58
N GLY A 217 -1.37 -2.67 -12.85
CA GLY A 217 -0.92 -1.54 -12.05
C GLY A 217 -1.05 -1.80 -10.55
N GLY A 218 -1.24 -3.06 -10.13
CA GLY A 218 -1.29 -3.41 -8.71
C GLY A 218 -2.41 -2.73 -7.93
N GLY A 219 -3.45 -2.18 -8.55
CA GLY A 219 -4.64 -1.70 -7.83
C GLY A 219 -4.59 -0.30 -7.24
N PHE A 220 -3.61 0.54 -7.59
CA PHE A 220 -3.40 1.86 -6.94
C PHE A 220 -4.61 2.79 -6.92
N PHE A 221 -5.47 2.71 -7.94
CA PHE A 221 -6.72 3.47 -8.00
C PHE A 221 -7.60 3.25 -6.75
N SER A 222 -7.47 2.10 -6.09
CA SER A 222 -8.23 1.75 -4.88
C SER A 222 -7.88 2.65 -3.69
N ARG A 223 -6.64 3.17 -3.61
CA ARG A 223 -6.27 4.18 -2.60
C ARG A 223 -6.91 5.53 -2.92
N HIS A 224 -7.02 5.89 -4.20
CA HIS A 224 -7.75 7.09 -4.59
C HIS A 224 -9.24 6.99 -4.24
N ILE A 225 -9.86 5.82 -4.43
CA ILE A 225 -11.25 5.58 -3.98
C ILE A 225 -11.33 5.76 -2.45
N ALA A 226 -10.46 5.09 -1.68
CA ALA A 226 -10.47 5.18 -0.23
C ALA A 226 -10.27 6.62 0.30
N ALA A 227 -9.32 7.36 -0.28
CA ALA A 227 -9.03 8.74 0.11
C ALA A 227 -10.22 9.69 -0.12
N HIS A 228 -10.97 9.51 -1.21
CA HIS A 228 -12.14 10.36 -1.51
C HIS A 228 -13.43 9.85 -0.88
N ALA A 229 -13.47 8.60 -0.43
CA ALA A 229 -14.60 8.06 0.32
C ALA A 229 -14.66 8.61 1.74
N GLU A 230 -13.51 9.03 2.28
CA GLU A 230 -13.39 9.69 3.60
C GLU A 230 -14.14 8.93 4.71
N LEU A 231 -14.11 7.59 4.65
CA LEU A 231 -14.77 6.75 5.65
C LEU A 231 -13.99 6.77 6.97
N ASP A 232 -14.72 6.95 8.06
CA ASP A 232 -14.21 6.73 9.43
C ASP A 232 -13.98 5.24 9.69
N ASP A 233 -14.77 4.36 9.09
CA ASP A 233 -14.60 2.90 9.20
C ASP A 233 -13.34 2.43 8.45
N PRO A 234 -12.69 1.33 8.89
CA PRO A 234 -11.52 0.78 8.21
C PRO A 234 -11.81 0.42 6.74
N PHE A 235 -10.89 0.79 5.86
CA PHE A 235 -10.93 0.52 4.43
C PHE A 235 -9.80 -0.45 4.09
N TYR A 236 -10.18 -1.67 3.70
CA TYR A 236 -9.27 -2.74 3.32
C TYR A 236 -9.21 -2.90 1.80
N ILE A 237 -8.00 -2.92 1.25
CA ILE A 237 -7.73 -3.34 -0.12
C ILE A 237 -7.31 -4.81 -0.09
N VAL A 238 -7.98 -5.62 -0.91
CA VAL A 238 -7.73 -7.05 -1.03
C VAL A 238 -7.12 -7.35 -2.39
N GLN A 239 -5.96 -8.00 -2.39
CA GLN A 239 -5.19 -8.30 -3.59
C GLN A 239 -5.67 -9.56 -4.30
N PRO A 240 -5.64 -9.60 -5.64
CA PRO A 240 -5.89 -10.83 -6.39
C PRO A 240 -4.75 -11.84 -6.21
N PHE A 241 -5.10 -13.12 -6.37
CA PHE A 241 -4.14 -14.21 -6.42
C PHE A 241 -3.18 -14.06 -7.60
N GLY A 242 -1.92 -14.49 -7.41
CA GLY A 242 -0.94 -14.61 -8.48
C GLY A 242 -0.19 -13.33 -8.86
N LEU A 243 -0.36 -12.22 -8.12
CA LEU A 243 0.47 -11.02 -8.31
C LEU A 243 1.93 -11.23 -7.90
N GLN A 244 2.18 -12.09 -6.91
CA GLN A 244 3.53 -12.46 -6.51
C GLN A 244 4.11 -13.43 -7.53
N ARG A 245 5.38 -13.24 -7.90
CA ARG A 245 6.10 -14.02 -8.91
C ARG A 245 6.57 -15.38 -8.37
N ASN A 246 5.67 -16.09 -7.70
CA ASN A 246 5.89 -17.47 -7.29
C ASN A 246 5.15 -18.39 -8.27
N ASP A 247 5.85 -18.77 -9.33
CA ASP A 247 5.38 -19.64 -10.43
C ASP A 247 4.91 -21.04 -9.96
N SER A 248 4.98 -21.33 -8.65
CA SER A 248 4.70 -22.64 -8.04
C SER A 248 3.43 -22.68 -7.19
N SER A 249 2.82 -21.54 -6.85
CA SER A 249 1.56 -21.54 -6.08
C SER A 249 0.38 -21.82 -7.01
N PRO A 250 -0.43 -22.88 -6.76
CA PRO A 250 -1.62 -23.13 -7.57
C PRO A 250 -2.61 -21.97 -7.41
N LEU A 251 -3.05 -21.40 -8.53
CA LEU A 251 -4.14 -20.42 -8.52
C LEU A 251 -5.48 -21.16 -8.41
N PRO A 252 -6.47 -20.61 -7.68
CA PRO A 252 -7.82 -21.16 -7.67
C PRO A 252 -8.39 -21.28 -9.08
N ASP A 253 -9.16 -22.34 -9.32
CA ASP A 253 -9.56 -22.78 -10.66
C ASP A 253 -10.98 -22.33 -11.06
N SER A 254 -11.70 -21.64 -10.17
CA SER A 254 -13.04 -21.06 -10.39
C SER A 254 -13.27 -19.76 -9.60
N ILE A 255 -14.32 -19.00 -9.93
CA ILE A 255 -14.70 -17.77 -9.20
C ILE A 255 -15.20 -18.12 -7.79
N GLU A 256 -15.92 -19.23 -7.65
CA GLU A 256 -16.46 -19.76 -6.39
C GLU A 256 -15.34 -20.15 -5.42
N GLU A 257 -14.29 -20.82 -5.91
CA GLU A 257 -13.11 -21.14 -5.10
C GLU A 257 -12.37 -19.87 -4.66
N MET A 258 -12.19 -18.90 -5.57
CA MET A 258 -11.61 -17.60 -5.22
C MET A 258 -12.44 -16.88 -4.16
N ALA A 259 -13.77 -16.86 -4.31
CA ALA A 259 -14.67 -16.22 -3.37
C ALA A 259 -14.58 -16.85 -1.98
N ALA A 260 -14.56 -18.18 -1.90
CA ALA A 260 -14.42 -18.90 -0.63
C ALA A 260 -13.11 -18.55 0.11
N LEU A 261 -11.99 -18.52 -0.61
CA LEU A 261 -10.68 -18.21 -0.03
C LEU A 261 -10.56 -16.73 0.39
N HIS A 262 -11.07 -15.80 -0.42
CA HIS A 262 -11.12 -14.39 -0.02
C HIS A 262 -12.05 -14.19 1.19
N LEU A 263 -13.18 -14.88 1.23
CA LEU A 263 -14.11 -14.81 2.36
C LEU A 263 -13.49 -15.33 3.66
N GLU A 264 -12.70 -16.40 3.60
CA GLU A 264 -11.94 -16.89 4.77
C GLU A 264 -11.00 -15.82 5.32
N ALA A 265 -10.26 -15.14 4.43
CA ALA A 265 -9.36 -14.07 4.84
C ALA A 265 -10.11 -12.84 5.36
N ILE A 266 -11.23 -12.45 4.74
CA ILE A 266 -12.11 -11.38 5.25
C ILE A 266 -12.63 -11.73 6.65
N ARG A 267 -13.10 -12.98 6.85
CA ARG A 267 -13.61 -13.46 8.15
C ARG A 267 -12.55 -13.51 9.25
N SER A 268 -11.27 -13.62 8.89
CA SER A 268 -10.18 -13.52 9.86
C SER A 268 -10.06 -12.11 10.47
N LEU A 269 -10.49 -11.08 9.74
CA LEU A 269 -10.50 -9.68 10.19
C LEU A 269 -11.86 -9.25 10.74
N GLN A 270 -12.94 -9.70 10.10
CA GLN A 270 -14.32 -9.44 10.50
C GLN A 270 -15.12 -10.76 10.52
N PRO A 271 -15.20 -11.45 11.67
CA PRO A 271 -15.86 -12.75 11.76
C PRO A 271 -17.36 -12.72 11.46
N GLU A 272 -18.04 -11.63 11.80
CA GLU A 272 -19.50 -11.49 11.73
C GLU A 272 -19.87 -10.22 10.95
N GLY A 273 -21.03 -10.27 10.27
CA GLY A 273 -21.56 -9.12 9.54
C GLY A 273 -22.09 -8.00 10.45
N PRO A 274 -22.60 -6.90 9.86
CA PRO A 274 -22.85 -6.72 8.43
C PRO A 274 -21.58 -6.50 7.60
N TYR A 275 -21.57 -7.01 6.37
CA TYR A 275 -20.43 -6.87 5.45
C TYR A 275 -20.65 -5.75 4.43
N ARG A 276 -19.60 -4.95 4.19
CA ARG A 276 -19.53 -3.96 3.10
C ARG A 276 -18.42 -4.34 2.13
N LEU A 277 -18.78 -4.64 0.89
CA LEU A 277 -17.90 -5.25 -0.10
C LEU A 277 -17.90 -4.44 -1.39
N GLY A 278 -16.73 -4.32 -2.03
CA GLY A 278 -16.56 -3.70 -3.33
C GLY A 278 -15.62 -4.50 -4.21
N GLY A 279 -15.86 -4.53 -5.52
CA GLY A 279 -14.98 -5.23 -6.46
C GLY A 279 -14.89 -4.55 -7.82
N TYR A 280 -13.68 -4.51 -8.38
CA TYR A 280 -13.43 -4.00 -9.74
C TYR A 280 -13.16 -5.10 -10.76
N CYS A 281 -13.71 -4.95 -11.97
CA CYS A 281 -13.49 -5.85 -13.09
C CYS A 281 -13.76 -7.32 -12.68
N ASN A 282 -12.84 -8.26 -12.91
CA ASN A 282 -13.04 -9.66 -12.51
C ASN A 282 -13.30 -9.83 -11.01
N ALA A 283 -12.71 -8.97 -10.17
CA ALA A 283 -12.95 -9.02 -8.73
C ALA A 283 -14.38 -8.61 -8.34
N ALA A 284 -15.09 -7.87 -9.20
CA ALA A 284 -16.52 -7.61 -9.02
C ALA A 284 -17.33 -8.92 -9.02
N LEU A 285 -16.96 -9.91 -9.85
CA LEU A 285 -17.61 -11.22 -9.84
C LEU A 285 -17.28 -12.02 -8.59
N ILE A 286 -16.04 -11.89 -8.09
CA ILE A 286 -15.61 -12.56 -6.86
C ILE A 286 -16.39 -12.00 -5.66
N VAL A 287 -16.50 -10.67 -5.51
CA VAL A 287 -17.29 -10.10 -4.40
C VAL A 287 -18.78 -10.37 -4.52
N TYR A 288 -19.30 -10.44 -5.75
CA TYR A 288 -20.67 -10.84 -6.01
C TYR A 288 -20.93 -12.27 -5.53
N GLU A 289 -20.02 -13.20 -5.82
CA GLU A 289 -20.08 -14.57 -5.31
C GLU A 289 -19.90 -14.63 -3.78
N ILE A 290 -19.00 -13.83 -3.21
CA ILE A 290 -18.87 -13.69 -1.74
C ILE A 290 -20.20 -13.27 -1.13
N ALA A 291 -20.92 -12.32 -1.73
CA ALA A 291 -22.22 -11.88 -1.24
C ALA A 291 -23.28 -13.00 -1.27
N HIS A 292 -23.25 -13.87 -2.28
CA HIS A 292 -24.07 -15.10 -2.30
C HIS A 292 -23.71 -16.05 -1.17
N LEU A 293 -22.41 -16.33 -0.96
CA LEU A 293 -21.95 -17.22 0.12
C LEU A 293 -22.32 -16.68 1.51
N LEU A 294 -22.19 -15.36 1.72
CA LEU A 294 -22.60 -14.68 2.95
C LEU A 294 -24.11 -14.81 3.18
N THR A 295 -24.92 -14.49 2.17
CA THR A 295 -26.39 -14.57 2.26
C THR A 295 -26.87 -16.00 2.50
N GLN A 296 -26.29 -16.99 1.80
CA GLN A 296 -26.61 -18.41 2.00
C GLN A 296 -26.23 -18.92 3.39
N SER A 297 -25.18 -18.36 4.00
CA SER A 297 -24.78 -18.68 5.37
C SER A 297 -25.51 -17.85 6.44
N GLY A 298 -26.45 -16.98 6.04
CA GLY A 298 -27.27 -16.18 6.95
C GLY A 298 -26.60 -14.89 7.44
N SER A 299 -25.45 -14.52 6.88
CA SER A 299 -24.79 -13.24 7.17
C SER A 299 -25.43 -12.10 6.37
N GLU A 300 -25.48 -10.91 6.96
CA GLU A 300 -25.98 -9.70 6.30
C GLU A 300 -24.90 -9.05 5.44
N VAL A 301 -25.25 -8.67 4.21
CA VAL A 301 -24.45 -7.83 3.32
C VAL A 301 -25.14 -6.48 3.21
N GLU A 302 -24.68 -5.52 4.00
CA GLU A 302 -25.25 -4.17 4.08
C GLU A 302 -24.99 -3.40 2.78
N PHE A 303 -23.81 -3.57 2.19
CA PHE A 303 -23.43 -2.83 1.00
C PHE A 303 -22.59 -3.68 0.03
N LEU A 304 -22.99 -3.69 -1.24
CA LEU A 304 -22.28 -4.38 -2.32
C LEU A 304 -22.07 -3.42 -3.50
N LEU A 305 -20.81 -3.14 -3.83
CA LEU A 305 -20.39 -2.29 -4.95
C LEU A 305 -19.71 -3.12 -6.04
N LEU A 306 -20.24 -3.05 -7.25
CA LEU A 306 -19.64 -3.63 -8.45
C LEU A 306 -19.14 -2.53 -9.36
N ILE A 307 -17.83 -2.51 -9.64
CA ILE A 307 -17.19 -1.55 -10.52
C ILE A 307 -16.79 -2.24 -11.82
N ASP A 308 -17.46 -1.86 -12.89
CA ASP A 308 -17.29 -2.37 -14.25
C ASP A 308 -17.18 -3.91 -14.35
N PRO A 309 -18.13 -4.68 -13.75
CA PRO A 309 -18.08 -6.13 -13.76
C PRO A 309 -18.14 -6.69 -15.19
N PRO A 310 -17.22 -7.59 -15.59
CA PRO A 310 -17.21 -8.15 -16.94
C PRO A 310 -18.42 -9.06 -17.16
N ASN A 311 -18.73 -9.32 -18.43
CA ASN A 311 -19.80 -10.25 -18.80
C ASN A 311 -19.22 -11.67 -19.08
N PRO A 312 -19.49 -12.68 -18.22
CA PRO A 312 -19.03 -14.06 -18.41
C PRO A 312 -19.34 -14.63 -19.81
N LYS A 313 -20.60 -14.48 -20.26
CA LYS A 313 -21.09 -14.99 -21.55
C LYS A 313 -20.42 -14.33 -22.76
N LYS A 314 -19.93 -13.10 -22.62
CA LYS A 314 -19.17 -12.40 -23.67
C LYS A 314 -17.72 -12.89 -23.72
N LEU A 315 -17.08 -13.09 -22.57
CA LEU A 315 -15.71 -13.58 -22.48
C LEU A 315 -15.55 -15.01 -22.98
N ALA A 316 -16.57 -15.86 -22.79
CA ALA A 316 -16.64 -17.21 -23.33
C ALA A 316 -16.48 -17.28 -24.87
N LYS A 317 -16.66 -16.17 -25.59
CA LYS A 317 -16.53 -16.10 -27.06
C LYS A 317 -15.09 -15.90 -27.56
N PHE A 318 -14.12 -15.71 -26.66
CA PHE A 318 -12.71 -15.46 -26.99
C PHE A 318 -11.75 -16.48 -26.33
N PRO A 319 -11.78 -17.77 -26.74
CA PRO A 319 -11.02 -18.85 -26.08
C PRO A 319 -9.50 -18.77 -26.26
N ASP A 320 -9.02 -17.92 -27.18
CA ASP A 320 -7.61 -17.78 -27.54
C ASP A 320 -6.69 -17.29 -26.39
N TYR A 321 -7.28 -16.88 -25.27
CA TYR A 321 -6.60 -16.32 -24.10
C TYR A 321 -7.07 -16.97 -22.78
N MET A 322 -7.19 -18.31 -22.75
CA MET A 322 -7.70 -19.05 -21.59
C MET A 322 -6.75 -20.15 -21.12
N SER A 323 -5.73 -19.83 -20.33
CA SER A 323 -4.70 -20.78 -19.87
C SER A 323 -4.88 -21.21 -18.42
N LYS A 324 -4.50 -22.46 -18.10
CA LYS A 324 -4.48 -22.99 -16.73
C LYS A 324 -3.13 -22.84 -16.02
N SER A 325 -2.05 -22.77 -16.79
CA SER A 325 -0.68 -22.64 -16.29
C SER A 325 0.19 -21.85 -17.26
N LEU A 326 1.36 -21.44 -16.81
CA LEU A 326 2.31 -20.71 -17.65
C LEU A 326 2.75 -21.56 -18.86
N ASP A 327 2.92 -22.86 -18.67
CA ASP A 327 3.23 -23.81 -19.76
C ASP A 327 2.07 -23.94 -20.75
N ASP A 328 0.84 -23.98 -20.26
CA ASP A 328 -0.36 -24.01 -21.11
C ASP A 328 -0.52 -22.70 -21.92
N TYR A 329 -0.18 -21.56 -21.32
CA TYR A 329 -0.10 -20.26 -22.01
C TYR A 329 0.94 -20.28 -23.14
N ARG A 330 2.17 -20.73 -22.85
CA ARG A 330 3.25 -20.86 -23.84
C ARG A 330 2.85 -21.79 -24.99
N ALA A 331 2.25 -22.93 -24.67
CA ALA A 331 1.78 -23.92 -25.64
C ALA A 331 0.70 -23.33 -26.57
N ARG A 332 -0.31 -22.64 -26.02
CA ARG A 332 -1.35 -21.97 -26.84
C ARG A 332 -0.78 -20.90 -27.75
N ARG A 333 0.12 -20.04 -27.27
CA ARG A 333 0.72 -19.01 -28.14
C ARG A 333 1.49 -19.60 -29.30
N LYS A 334 2.21 -20.70 -29.07
CA LYS A 334 2.87 -21.48 -30.13
C LYS A 334 1.86 -22.03 -31.14
N GLN A 335 0.74 -22.61 -30.70
CA GLN A 335 -0.32 -23.10 -31.59
C GLN A 335 -0.94 -21.98 -32.43
N LEU A 336 -1.12 -20.79 -31.86
CA LEU A 336 -1.68 -19.62 -32.52
C LEU A 336 -0.67 -18.83 -33.37
N GLY A 337 0.59 -19.28 -33.47
CA GLY A 337 1.65 -18.57 -34.18
C GLY A 337 1.99 -17.19 -33.58
N LYS A 338 1.66 -16.98 -32.30
CA LYS A 338 1.93 -15.72 -31.58
C LYS A 338 3.22 -15.83 -30.76
N PRO A 339 4.07 -14.80 -30.72
CA PRO A 339 5.30 -14.84 -29.92
C PRO A 339 4.97 -14.82 -28.42
N VAL A 340 5.70 -15.60 -27.63
CA VAL A 340 5.71 -15.47 -26.16
C VAL A 340 6.54 -14.23 -25.81
N PRO A 341 6.08 -13.35 -24.90
CA PRO A 341 6.87 -12.21 -24.45
C PRO A 341 8.25 -12.65 -23.93
N LYS A 342 9.31 -11.93 -24.31
CA LYS A 342 10.67 -12.20 -23.79
C LYS A 342 10.84 -11.70 -22.35
N ASP A 343 10.13 -10.62 -22.06
CA ASP A 343 10.03 -10.05 -20.72
C ASP A 343 9.17 -10.97 -19.85
N LYS A 344 9.76 -11.44 -18.74
CA LYS A 344 9.11 -12.41 -17.83
C LYS A 344 7.93 -11.82 -17.07
N GLU A 345 7.95 -10.52 -16.80
CA GLU A 345 6.84 -9.84 -16.13
C GLU A 345 5.64 -9.70 -17.07
N ILE A 346 5.91 -9.28 -18.31
CA ILE A 346 4.89 -9.23 -19.36
C ILE A 346 4.34 -10.64 -19.66
N GLU A 347 5.20 -11.66 -19.65
CA GLU A 347 4.78 -13.06 -19.82
C GLU A 347 3.83 -13.48 -18.69
N HIS A 348 4.25 -13.32 -17.43
CA HIS A 348 3.48 -13.68 -16.24
C HIS A 348 2.14 -12.96 -16.18
N ARG A 349 2.14 -11.65 -16.37
CA ARG A 349 0.92 -10.82 -16.39
C ARG A 349 -0.07 -11.29 -17.46
N ASN A 350 0.42 -11.59 -18.66
CA ASN A 350 -0.46 -12.03 -19.74
C ASN A 350 -1.00 -13.44 -19.51
N TRP A 351 -0.22 -14.32 -18.87
CA TRP A 351 -0.71 -15.61 -18.39
C TRP A 351 -1.78 -15.45 -17.32
N LEU A 352 -1.55 -14.59 -16.32
CA LEU A 352 -2.48 -14.36 -15.22
C LEU A 352 -3.82 -13.83 -15.73
N LEU A 353 -3.79 -12.82 -16.61
CA LEU A 353 -5.00 -12.31 -17.27
C LEU A 353 -5.74 -13.42 -18.04
N SER A 354 -5.00 -14.32 -18.67
CA SER A 354 -5.53 -15.45 -19.42
C SER A 354 -6.17 -16.51 -18.50
N HIS A 355 -5.61 -16.74 -17.30
CA HIS A 355 -6.25 -17.57 -16.27
C HIS A 355 -7.56 -16.97 -15.77
N TYR A 356 -7.56 -15.68 -15.41
CA TYR A 356 -8.76 -14.97 -14.96
C TYR A 356 -9.86 -14.93 -16.03
N ASN A 357 -9.52 -14.70 -17.29
CA ASN A 357 -10.50 -14.74 -18.37
C ASN A 357 -11.13 -16.12 -18.54
N ARG A 358 -10.36 -17.20 -18.32
CA ARG A 358 -10.87 -18.58 -18.40
C ARG A 358 -11.90 -18.83 -17.30
N ILE A 359 -11.57 -18.53 -16.04
CA ILE A 359 -12.48 -18.79 -14.92
C ILE A 359 -13.72 -17.90 -15.01
N THR A 360 -13.58 -16.63 -15.41
CA THR A 360 -14.71 -15.74 -15.62
C THR A 360 -15.64 -16.25 -16.71
N ALA A 361 -15.12 -16.83 -17.80
CA ALA A 361 -15.94 -17.39 -18.86
C ALA A 361 -16.72 -18.65 -18.45
N GLN A 362 -16.32 -19.30 -17.37
CA GLN A 362 -16.95 -20.51 -16.84
C GLN A 362 -17.96 -20.22 -15.73
N TYR A 363 -17.92 -19.00 -15.18
CA TYR A 363 -18.81 -18.58 -14.10
C TYR A 363 -20.24 -18.36 -14.60
N ASP A 364 -21.19 -19.01 -13.94
CA ASP A 364 -22.63 -18.86 -14.20
C ASP A 364 -23.29 -18.24 -12.97
N ALA A 365 -23.44 -16.92 -13.00
CA ALA A 365 -23.98 -16.16 -11.89
C ALA A 365 -25.50 -16.34 -11.80
N GLU A 366 -25.99 -16.73 -10.64
CA GLU A 366 -27.42 -16.61 -10.28
C GLU A 366 -27.73 -15.16 -9.87
N PRO A 367 -28.98 -14.67 -10.05
CA PRO A 367 -29.36 -13.34 -9.57
C PRO A 367 -29.25 -13.20 -8.05
N TYR A 368 -28.70 -12.08 -7.58
CA TYR A 368 -28.51 -11.78 -6.17
C TYR A 368 -29.78 -11.16 -5.56
N ALA A 369 -30.21 -11.66 -4.40
CA ALA A 369 -31.42 -11.17 -3.73
C ALA A 369 -31.25 -9.81 -3.02
N GLY A 370 -30.02 -9.34 -2.84
CA GLY A 370 -29.77 -8.06 -2.19
C GLY A 370 -29.71 -6.87 -3.15
N THR A 371 -29.27 -5.74 -2.61
CA THR A 371 -29.02 -4.52 -3.41
C THR A 371 -27.60 -4.53 -3.94
N VAL A 372 -27.45 -4.30 -5.23
CA VAL A 372 -26.16 -4.03 -5.91
C VAL A 372 -26.08 -2.56 -6.25
N HIS A 373 -24.98 -1.92 -5.88
CA HIS A 373 -24.60 -0.60 -6.38
C HIS A 373 -23.63 -0.80 -7.54
N LEU A 374 -23.98 -0.29 -8.71
CA LEU A 374 -23.28 -0.56 -9.96
C LEU A 374 -22.66 0.70 -10.53
N VAL A 375 -21.33 0.69 -10.66
CA VAL A 375 -20.59 1.58 -11.55
C VAL A 375 -20.32 0.79 -12.83
N ALA A 376 -20.76 1.27 -13.99
CA ALA A 376 -20.47 0.63 -15.27
C ALA A 376 -19.94 1.63 -16.27
N PHE A 377 -18.87 1.27 -17.00
CA PHE A 377 -18.23 2.20 -17.92
C PHE A 377 -18.90 2.32 -19.28
N THR A 378 -19.90 1.49 -19.55
CA THR A 378 -20.71 1.59 -20.77
C THR A 378 -22.19 1.34 -20.45
N HIS A 379 -23.09 2.02 -21.16
CA HIS A 379 -24.54 1.78 -21.05
C HIS A 379 -24.91 0.31 -21.27
N LYS A 380 -24.26 -0.34 -22.25
CA LYS A 380 -24.48 -1.75 -22.55
C LYS A 380 -24.11 -2.67 -21.39
N GLN A 381 -23.09 -2.32 -20.62
CA GLN A 381 -22.67 -3.09 -19.44
C GLN A 381 -23.61 -2.83 -18.26
N ALA A 382 -24.08 -1.59 -18.10
CA ALA A 382 -25.12 -1.24 -17.13
C ALA A 382 -26.39 -2.07 -17.35
N GLU A 383 -26.94 -2.09 -18.57
CA GLU A 383 -28.16 -2.84 -18.92
C GLU A 383 -28.04 -4.35 -18.64
N GLN A 384 -26.85 -4.91 -18.86
CA GLN A 384 -26.60 -6.34 -18.64
C GLN A 384 -26.64 -6.71 -17.16
N TRP A 385 -26.17 -5.83 -16.29
CA TRP A 385 -26.09 -6.07 -14.85
C TRP A 385 -27.32 -5.62 -14.07
N GLN A 386 -28.22 -4.86 -14.69
CA GLN A 386 -29.50 -4.48 -14.08
C GLN A 386 -30.39 -5.68 -13.72
N GLN A 387 -30.26 -6.80 -14.43
CA GLN A 387 -31.07 -8.01 -14.22
C GLN A 387 -30.39 -9.03 -13.31
N MET A 388 -29.17 -8.75 -12.85
CA MET A 388 -28.37 -9.66 -12.03
C MET A 388 -28.62 -9.47 -10.53
N ALA A 389 -29.49 -8.56 -10.12
CA ALA A 389 -29.85 -8.39 -8.72
C ALA A 389 -31.34 -8.04 -8.58
N GLU A 390 -31.93 -8.33 -7.42
CA GLU A 390 -33.28 -7.92 -7.06
C GLU A 390 -33.42 -6.40 -7.14
N LYS A 391 -32.41 -5.68 -6.63
CA LYS A 391 -32.30 -4.23 -6.74
C LYS A 391 -30.91 -3.85 -7.24
N CYS A 392 -30.86 -3.07 -8.32
CA CYS A 392 -29.62 -2.57 -8.90
C CYS A 392 -29.68 -1.03 -8.97
N GLU A 393 -28.83 -0.38 -8.19
CA GLU A 393 -28.71 1.08 -8.13
C GLU A 393 -27.49 1.54 -8.94
N TYR A 394 -27.72 2.32 -9.99
CA TYR A 394 -26.63 2.81 -10.83
C TYR A 394 -25.97 4.05 -10.21
N ILE A 395 -24.65 4.02 -10.09
CA ILE A 395 -23.82 5.16 -9.67
C ILE A 395 -23.24 5.80 -10.94
N PRO A 396 -23.69 7.00 -11.32
CA PRO A 396 -23.17 7.70 -12.49
C PRO A 396 -21.75 8.21 -12.20
N VAL A 397 -20.82 7.91 -13.11
CA VAL A 397 -19.46 8.47 -13.12
C VAL A 397 -19.15 8.99 -14.51
N GLU A 398 -18.51 10.14 -14.60
CA GLU A 398 -18.05 10.68 -15.87
C GLU A 398 -16.81 9.91 -16.34
N ILE A 399 -16.86 9.45 -17.58
CA ILE A 399 -15.81 8.62 -18.16
C ILE A 399 -15.18 9.38 -19.31
N ASP A 400 -13.99 9.91 -19.06
CA ASP A 400 -13.19 10.64 -20.04
C ASP A 400 -12.10 9.73 -20.65
N SER A 401 -12.40 8.47 -20.98
CA SER A 401 -11.48 7.62 -21.74
C SER A 401 -12.19 6.49 -22.47
N GLU A 402 -11.71 6.17 -23.67
CA GLU A 402 -12.14 5.01 -24.45
C GLU A 402 -11.46 3.70 -23.99
N LYS A 403 -10.43 3.75 -23.12
CA LYS A 403 -9.74 2.57 -22.59
C LYS A 403 -10.17 2.26 -21.16
N HIS A 404 -10.68 1.04 -20.91
CA HIS A 404 -11.22 0.62 -19.61
C HIS A 404 -10.24 0.81 -18.43
N GLY A 405 -8.95 0.50 -18.62
CA GLY A 405 -7.94 0.66 -17.57
C GLY A 405 -7.61 2.12 -17.22
N GLU A 406 -7.79 3.06 -18.15
CA GLU A 406 -7.64 4.49 -17.88
C GLU A 406 -8.92 5.08 -17.26
N ALA A 407 -10.08 4.53 -17.63
CA ALA A 407 -11.38 4.94 -17.08
C ALA A 407 -11.45 4.76 -15.56
N ILE A 408 -10.98 3.63 -15.02
CA ILE A 408 -10.98 3.40 -13.56
C ILE A 408 -10.08 4.38 -12.81
N VAL A 409 -8.90 4.70 -13.34
CA VAL A 409 -7.97 5.65 -12.69
C VAL A 409 -8.56 7.05 -12.68
N LYS A 410 -9.16 7.49 -13.79
CA LYS A 410 -9.77 8.82 -13.91
C LYS A 410 -11.05 8.97 -13.07
N SER A 411 -11.82 7.90 -12.92
CA SER A 411 -13.09 7.92 -12.17
C SER A 411 -12.95 7.57 -10.69
N ALA A 412 -11.79 7.08 -10.23
CA ALA A 412 -11.57 6.65 -8.85
C ALA A 412 -12.01 7.67 -7.79
N GLY A 413 -11.71 8.95 -7.98
CA GLY A 413 -12.15 10.01 -7.05
C GLY A 413 -13.67 10.17 -7.01
N GLN A 414 -14.33 10.14 -8.17
CA GLN A 414 -15.81 10.22 -8.24
C GLN A 414 -16.48 9.00 -7.59
N ILE A 415 -15.91 7.81 -7.82
CA ILE A 415 -16.36 6.57 -7.18
C ILE A 415 -16.20 6.67 -5.65
N GLY A 416 -15.06 7.19 -5.18
CA GLY A 416 -14.82 7.44 -3.76
C GLY A 416 -15.87 8.37 -3.14
N VAL A 417 -16.08 9.56 -3.73
CA VAL A 417 -17.10 10.51 -3.25
C VAL A 417 -18.50 9.88 -3.21
N ALA A 418 -18.88 9.13 -4.26
CA ALA A 418 -20.16 8.45 -4.29
C ALA A 418 -20.28 7.38 -3.19
N LEU A 419 -19.21 6.61 -2.96
CA LEU A 419 -19.15 5.61 -1.89
C LEU A 419 -19.31 6.25 -0.51
N GLY A 420 -18.59 7.34 -0.23
CA GLY A 420 -18.70 8.09 1.02
C GLY A 420 -20.13 8.58 1.27
N ASN A 421 -20.76 9.21 0.28
CA ASN A 421 -22.14 9.70 0.40
C ASN A 421 -23.19 8.61 0.65
N LEU A 422 -22.97 7.40 0.11
CA LEU A 422 -23.91 6.28 0.26
C LEU A 422 -23.77 5.60 1.63
N LEU A 423 -22.56 5.53 2.17
CA LEU A 423 -22.29 4.89 3.47
C LEU A 423 -22.38 5.85 4.66
N VAL A 424 -22.15 7.14 4.43
CA VAL A 424 -22.24 8.21 5.42
C VAL A 424 -23.21 9.28 4.90
N PRO A 425 -24.53 9.00 4.86
CA PRO A 425 -25.49 10.01 4.44
C PRO A 425 -25.45 11.19 5.43
N GLU A 426 -25.12 12.40 4.92
CA GLU A 426 -25.08 13.61 5.73
C GLU A 426 -26.35 13.72 6.61
N ALA A 427 -26.14 14.00 7.90
CA ALA A 427 -27.19 14.47 8.78
C ALA A 427 -27.65 15.90 8.39
N ASN A 428 -28.27 16.05 7.22
CA ASN A 428 -28.84 17.32 6.75
C ASN A 428 -30.35 17.20 6.53
N THR A 429 -31.08 17.03 7.64
CA THR A 429 -32.46 17.48 7.76
C THR A 429 -32.63 18.27 9.07
N SER A 430 -32.25 19.54 9.05
CA SER A 430 -33.01 20.60 9.74
C SER A 430 -32.30 21.93 9.58
N HIS A 431 -32.60 22.67 8.52
CA HIS A 431 -32.79 24.12 8.59
C HIS A 431 -33.88 24.45 7.57
N GLY A 432 -35.10 24.03 7.90
CA GLY A 432 -36.30 24.59 7.29
C GLY A 432 -36.38 26.06 7.70
N ALA A 433 -35.91 26.95 6.82
CA ALA A 433 -36.24 28.35 6.91
C ALA A 433 -37.74 28.49 6.59
N GLU A 434 -38.55 28.67 7.64
CA GLU A 434 -39.92 29.17 7.48
C GLU A 434 -39.88 30.52 6.75
N PRO A 435 -40.74 30.75 5.75
CA PRO A 435 -40.94 32.07 5.20
C PRO A 435 -41.78 32.88 6.21
N GLY A 436 -41.13 33.79 6.92
CA GLY A 436 -41.80 34.71 7.83
C GLY A 436 -42.84 35.57 7.10
N VAL A 437 -44.11 35.29 7.36
CA VAL A 437 -45.24 36.19 7.14
C VAL A 437 -45.55 36.86 8.47
N SER A 438 -45.23 38.15 8.58
CA SER A 438 -46.07 39.20 9.20
C SER A 438 -45.45 40.57 9.00
#